data_AF-A0AAI8YEB4-F1
#
_entry.id   AF-A0AAI8YEB4-F1
#
_cell.length_a   1.000
_cell.length_b   1.000
_cell.length_c   1.000
_cell.angle_alpha   90.00
_cell.angle_beta   90.00
_cell.angle_gamma   90.00
#
_symmetry.space_group_name_H-M   'P 1'
#
loop_
_entity.id
_entity.type
_entity.pdbx_description
1 polymer ?
#
loop_
_entity_poly.entity_id
_entity_poly.type
_entity_poly.pdbx_seq_one_letter_code
_entity_poly.pdbx_strand_id
1 'polypeptide(L)'
;MVHLYVACRSLYPNDPVWPDMGHFLQFQDLDNLFLGGLPGSMEEAYKKLLLASGVTASSFARNRRNADPELNSEKARPVSNPCMLDAIFAFWMSGGEFMTDDMILNLVGVISDPKTVAQKARQAGLSPKDEAELSKPWFKPDRPMTAILGNLTFYIMTESSDLYFDWYSFAESCSKMWDQIRESLREHTDDENASSVPNIMIVHILDEARKCQWLAEELKQDVATSLRQHAFGLVRSWEVFQERSRKGMKVSFGKNELLKDTKAWFGDQQLFRVTSKALGESPYPHMSRALVGRVYKNWPEDDLQRSAVIRMNLYPALRGISGAS
;
A
#
# COMPACT_ATOMS: atom_id res chain seq x y z
N MET A 1 -3.68 10.89 -0.87
CA MET A 1 -3.69 10.05 0.36
C MET A 1 -2.37 9.36 0.63
N VAL A 2 -1.86 8.52 -0.29
CA VAL A 2 -0.61 7.74 -0.03
C VAL A 2 0.60 8.63 0.29
N HIS A 3 0.82 9.72 -0.47
CA HIS A 3 1.93 10.66 -0.21
C HIS A 3 1.81 11.32 1.17
N LEU A 4 0.60 11.72 1.57
CA LEU A 4 0.34 12.31 2.87
C LEU A 4 0.62 11.29 3.98
N TYR A 5 0.13 10.06 3.84
CA TYR A 5 0.39 8.99 4.80
C TYR A 5 1.88 8.71 4.95
N VAL A 6 2.63 8.61 3.84
CA VAL A 6 4.09 8.40 3.87
C VAL A 6 4.82 9.56 4.55
N ALA A 7 4.41 10.81 4.28
CA ALA A 7 4.96 11.98 4.96
C ALA A 7 4.69 11.91 6.48
N CYS A 8 3.45 11.66 6.91
CA CYS A 8 3.14 11.49 8.32
C CYS A 8 3.96 10.34 8.96
N ARG A 9 4.08 9.20 8.28
CA ARG A 9 4.88 8.05 8.76
C ARG A 9 6.35 8.40 9.00
N SER A 10 6.94 9.25 8.17
CA SER A 10 8.32 9.71 8.37
C SER A 10 8.50 10.54 9.65
N LEU A 11 7.45 11.27 10.06
CA LEU A 11 7.46 12.06 11.29
C LEU A 11 7.19 11.21 12.56
N TYR A 12 6.47 10.11 12.42
CA TYR A 12 6.04 9.25 13.53
C TYR A 12 6.48 7.78 13.38
N PRO A 13 7.76 7.45 13.14
CA PRO A 13 8.18 6.11 12.72
C PRO A 13 7.83 4.99 13.70
N ASN A 14 7.67 5.31 14.99
CA ASN A 14 7.38 4.37 16.08
C ASN A 14 5.89 4.11 16.30
N ASP A 15 5.01 4.85 15.63
CA ASP A 15 3.57 4.67 15.76
C ASP A 15 3.09 3.46 14.93
N PRO A 16 1.91 2.89 15.27
CA PRO A 16 1.29 1.81 14.51
C PRO A 16 1.10 2.12 13.03
N VAL A 17 1.43 1.15 12.16
CA VAL A 17 1.21 1.24 10.71
C VAL A 17 -0.26 1.01 10.38
N TRP A 18 -0.84 1.68 9.37
CA TRP A 18 -2.14 1.28 8.82
C TRP A 18 -1.96 0.01 7.94
N PRO A 19 -2.49 -1.17 8.33
CA PRO A 19 -2.17 -2.44 7.66
C PRO A 19 -2.55 -2.50 6.18
N ASP A 20 -3.77 -2.10 5.80
CA ASP A 20 -4.22 -2.09 4.41
C ASP A 20 -3.39 -1.11 3.56
N MET A 21 -3.03 0.07 4.08
CA MET A 21 -2.14 1.02 3.37
C MET A 21 -0.70 0.48 3.27
N GLY A 22 -0.22 -0.22 4.30
CA GLY A 22 1.07 -0.90 4.27
C GLY A 22 1.12 -2.02 3.23
N HIS A 23 0.03 -2.80 3.12
CA HIS A 23 -0.16 -3.78 2.06
C HIS A 23 -0.19 -3.09 0.69
N PHE A 24 -1.02 -2.07 0.50
CA PHE A 24 -1.07 -1.27 -0.72
C PHE A 24 0.32 -0.80 -1.16
N LEU A 25 1.09 -0.16 -0.26
CA LEU A 25 2.45 0.33 -0.55
C LEU A 25 3.42 -0.77 -0.98
N GLN A 26 3.29 -1.98 -0.44
CA GLN A 26 4.14 -3.11 -0.79
C GLN A 26 3.86 -3.61 -2.22
N PHE A 27 2.61 -3.51 -2.67
CA PHE A 27 2.18 -3.98 -3.98
C PHE A 27 2.32 -2.94 -5.09
N GLN A 28 2.40 -1.66 -4.74
CA GLN A 28 2.65 -0.60 -5.70
C GLN A 28 4.11 -0.51 -6.18
N ASP A 29 4.30 0.09 -7.36
CA ASP A 29 5.61 0.55 -7.79
C ASP A 29 5.97 1.87 -7.09
N LEU A 30 6.83 1.76 -6.08
CA LEU A 30 7.30 2.91 -5.32
C LEU A 30 8.11 3.89 -6.17
N ASP A 31 8.80 3.44 -7.23
CA ASP A 31 9.57 4.33 -8.10
C ASP A 31 8.65 5.11 -9.06
N ASN A 32 7.50 4.53 -9.41
CA ASN A 32 6.46 5.25 -10.12
C ASN A 32 5.77 6.30 -9.22
N LEU A 33 5.39 5.92 -8.00
CA LEU A 33 4.69 6.80 -7.04
C LEU A 33 5.57 7.89 -6.43
N PHE A 34 6.83 7.54 -6.16
CA PHE A 34 7.81 8.38 -5.49
C PHE A 34 9.12 8.26 -6.27
N LEU A 35 9.27 9.03 -7.35
CA LEU A 35 10.50 9.06 -8.16
C LEU A 35 11.78 8.93 -7.31
N GLY A 36 12.49 7.80 -7.47
CA GLY A 36 13.67 7.47 -6.67
C GLY A 36 13.35 7.04 -5.23
N GLY A 37 12.38 6.14 -5.05
CA GLY A 37 11.95 5.60 -3.76
C GLY A 37 11.25 6.56 -2.81
N LEU A 38 11.05 6.13 -1.56
CA LEU A 38 10.36 6.93 -0.52
C LEU A 38 11.09 8.25 -0.21
N PRO A 39 10.39 9.32 0.18
CA PRO A 39 11.03 10.58 0.59
C PRO A 39 11.78 10.43 1.92
N GLY A 40 12.98 11.01 2.00
CA GLY A 40 13.79 11.09 3.22
C GLY A 40 13.55 12.36 4.05
N SER A 41 12.84 13.35 3.52
CA SER A 41 12.52 14.63 4.17
C SER A 41 11.17 15.20 3.71
N MET A 42 10.65 16.25 4.37
CA MET A 42 9.41 16.92 3.95
C MET A 42 9.58 17.67 2.62
N GLU A 43 10.77 18.24 2.39
CA GLU A 43 11.11 18.86 1.09
C GLU A 43 11.07 17.81 -0.04
N GLU A 44 11.60 16.61 0.19
CA GLU A 44 11.49 15.53 -0.79
C GLU A 44 10.04 15.04 -0.93
N ALA A 45 9.29 14.91 0.17
CA ALA A 45 7.89 14.47 0.12
C ALA A 45 7.04 15.45 -0.73
N TYR A 46 7.22 16.74 -0.51
CA TYR A 46 6.57 17.80 -1.29
C TYR A 46 6.94 17.75 -2.78
N LYS A 47 8.24 17.69 -3.10
CA LYS A 47 8.71 17.58 -4.49
C LYS A 47 8.20 16.32 -5.18
N LYS A 48 8.25 15.17 -4.51
CA LYS A 48 7.78 13.90 -5.06
C LYS A 48 6.26 13.90 -5.30
N LEU A 49 5.47 14.54 -4.42
CA LEU A 49 4.04 14.75 -4.67
C LEU A 49 3.80 15.61 -5.91
N LEU A 50 4.49 16.73 -6.06
CA LEU A 50 4.35 17.61 -7.22
C LEU A 50 4.71 16.89 -8.52
N LEU A 51 5.82 16.14 -8.54
CA LEU A 51 6.22 15.32 -9.68
C LEU A 51 5.18 14.23 -9.99
N ALA A 52 4.64 13.57 -8.97
CA ALA A 52 3.56 12.60 -9.13
C ALA A 52 2.25 13.27 -9.64
N SER A 53 2.08 14.57 -9.40
CA SER A 53 0.94 15.37 -9.87
C SER A 53 1.20 16.03 -11.24
N GLY A 54 2.23 15.59 -11.96
CA GLY A 54 2.55 15.99 -13.33
C GLY A 54 3.41 17.25 -13.48
N VAL A 55 3.90 17.82 -12.38
CA VAL A 55 4.88 18.93 -12.43
C VAL A 55 6.19 18.41 -13.04
N THR A 56 6.78 19.16 -13.96
CA THR A 56 8.02 18.78 -14.63
C THR A 56 9.24 18.99 -13.75
N ALA A 57 10.26 18.12 -13.82
CA ALA A 57 11.48 18.27 -13.03
C ALA A 57 12.22 19.60 -13.28
N SER A 58 12.14 20.13 -14.52
CA SER A 58 12.68 21.45 -14.88
C SER A 58 12.06 22.59 -14.07
N SER A 59 10.87 22.38 -13.48
CA SER A 59 10.22 23.33 -12.59
C SER A 59 11.01 23.62 -11.32
N PHE A 60 11.90 22.71 -10.92
CA PHE A 60 12.72 22.81 -9.71
C PHE A 60 14.17 23.27 -9.99
N ALA A 61 14.48 23.66 -11.23
CA ALA A 61 15.83 24.11 -11.58
C ALA A 61 16.18 25.45 -10.90
N ARG A 62 17.43 25.55 -10.42
CA ARG A 62 17.99 26.78 -9.84
C ARG A 62 17.95 27.89 -10.91
N ASN A 63 17.31 29.03 -10.60
CA ASN A 63 17.07 30.21 -11.46
C ASN A 63 15.72 30.30 -12.21
N ARG A 64 14.71 29.49 -11.87
CA ARG A 64 13.35 29.74 -12.37
C ARG A 64 12.74 30.99 -11.70
N ARG A 65 11.91 31.75 -12.43
CA ARG A 65 11.05 32.78 -11.83
C ARG A 65 10.15 32.11 -10.77
N ASN A 66 9.99 32.75 -9.60
CA ASN A 66 9.16 32.29 -8.47
C ASN A 66 7.66 32.24 -8.84
N ALA A 67 7.27 31.34 -9.73
CA ALA A 67 5.89 31.02 -10.00
C ALA A 67 5.57 29.69 -9.29
N ASP A 68 4.42 29.64 -8.63
CA ASP A 68 3.94 28.42 -8.02
C ASP A 68 3.80 27.32 -9.09
N PRO A 69 4.22 26.09 -8.78
CA PRO A 69 4.16 25.00 -9.75
C PRO A 69 2.71 24.65 -10.08
N GLU A 70 2.33 24.83 -11.35
CA GLU A 70 1.02 24.41 -11.85
C GLU A 70 0.93 22.88 -11.94
N LEU A 71 -0.10 22.32 -11.33
CA LEU A 71 -0.39 20.90 -11.38
C LEU A 71 -0.89 20.52 -12.78
N ASN A 72 -0.43 19.39 -13.30
CA ASN A 72 -0.86 18.86 -14.59
C ASN A 72 -1.43 17.45 -14.40
N SER A 73 -2.75 17.37 -14.28
CA SER A 73 -3.45 16.10 -14.06
C SER A 73 -3.28 15.11 -15.21
N GLU A 74 -3.09 15.57 -16.46
CA GLU A 74 -2.85 14.70 -17.62
C GLU A 74 -1.49 13.98 -17.54
N LYS A 75 -0.51 14.61 -16.89
CA LYS A 75 0.83 14.04 -16.64
C LYS A 75 0.97 13.45 -15.25
N ALA A 76 -0.12 13.39 -14.48
CA ALA A 76 -0.09 12.78 -13.17
C ALA A 76 0.23 11.28 -13.29
N ARG A 77 0.90 10.75 -12.28
CA ARG A 77 1.28 9.34 -12.20
C ARG A 77 0.30 8.65 -11.28
N PRO A 78 -0.73 7.99 -11.84
CA PRO A 78 -1.67 7.27 -11.02
C PRO A 78 -0.98 6.07 -10.36
N VAL A 79 -1.67 5.56 -9.35
CA VAL A 79 -1.36 4.25 -8.77
C VAL A 79 -1.39 3.19 -9.88
N SER A 80 -0.40 2.31 -9.89
CA SER A 80 -0.30 1.22 -10.87
C SER A 80 -1.26 0.09 -10.51
N ASN A 81 -1.80 -0.60 -11.52
CA ASN A 81 -2.44 -1.90 -11.27
C ASN A 81 -1.36 -2.93 -10.90
N PRO A 82 -1.37 -3.51 -9.69
CA PRO A 82 -0.35 -4.49 -9.29
C PRO A 82 -0.56 -5.89 -9.88
N CYS A 83 -1.77 -6.17 -10.38
CA CYS A 83 -2.16 -7.45 -10.99
C CYS A 83 -1.65 -7.51 -12.43
N MET A 84 -0.71 -8.41 -12.70
CA MET A 84 -0.19 -8.63 -14.05
C MET A 84 -1.19 -9.37 -14.93
N LEU A 85 -2.04 -10.19 -14.32
CA LEU A 85 -3.03 -11.00 -15.03
C LEU A 85 -4.29 -10.20 -15.39
N ASP A 86 -4.43 -8.97 -14.92
CA ASP A 86 -5.62 -8.15 -15.13
C ASP A 86 -5.94 -7.99 -16.63
N ALA A 87 -4.95 -7.63 -17.45
CA ALA A 87 -5.15 -7.47 -18.89
C ALA A 87 -5.60 -8.78 -19.57
N ILE A 88 -5.08 -9.92 -19.10
CA ILE A 88 -5.43 -11.25 -19.61
C ILE A 88 -6.87 -11.60 -19.20
N PHE A 89 -7.23 -11.37 -17.94
CA PHE A 89 -8.58 -11.60 -17.43
C PHE A 89 -9.61 -10.65 -18.07
N ALA A 90 -9.29 -9.37 -18.22
CA ALA A 90 -10.16 -8.37 -18.84
C ALA A 90 -10.47 -8.74 -20.30
N PHE A 91 -9.47 -9.20 -21.06
CA PHE A 91 -9.68 -9.70 -22.43
C PHE A 91 -10.63 -10.90 -22.46
N TRP A 92 -10.43 -11.87 -21.56
CA TRP A 92 -11.27 -13.06 -21.50
C TRP A 92 -12.72 -12.76 -21.09
N MET A 93 -12.90 -11.93 -20.06
CA MET A 93 -14.22 -11.49 -19.57
C MET A 93 -14.99 -10.67 -20.61
N SER A 94 -14.31 -10.10 -21.60
CA SER A 94 -14.91 -9.34 -22.70
C SER A 94 -15.35 -10.21 -23.89
N GLY A 95 -15.36 -11.54 -23.74
CA GLY A 95 -15.74 -12.49 -24.79
C GLY A 95 -14.60 -12.85 -25.75
N GLY A 96 -13.35 -12.67 -25.32
CA GLY A 96 -12.18 -13.14 -26.07
C GLY A 96 -12.20 -14.66 -26.29
N GLU A 97 -11.59 -15.12 -27.39
CA GLU A 97 -11.45 -16.54 -27.73
C GLU A 97 -10.62 -17.31 -26.68
N PHE A 98 -10.61 -18.65 -26.79
CA PHE A 98 -9.74 -19.52 -26.00
C PHE A 98 -8.27 -19.07 -26.08
N MET A 99 -7.53 -19.28 -24.99
CA MET A 99 -6.13 -18.87 -24.83
C MET A 99 -5.28 -19.28 -26.04
N THR A 100 -4.79 -18.30 -26.80
CA THR A 100 -3.95 -18.54 -27.99
C THR A 100 -2.50 -18.82 -27.59
N ASP A 101 -1.73 -19.46 -28.47
CA ASP A 101 -0.29 -19.67 -28.26
C ASP A 101 0.46 -18.34 -28.02
N ASP A 102 0.05 -17.26 -28.70
CA ASP A 102 0.61 -15.93 -28.50
C ASP A 102 0.34 -15.39 -27.09
N MET A 103 -0.84 -15.65 -26.52
CA MET A 103 -1.15 -15.28 -25.13
C MET A 103 -0.30 -16.07 -24.13
N ILE A 104 -0.05 -17.35 -24.41
CA ILE A 104 0.84 -18.19 -23.59
C ILE A 104 2.27 -17.66 -23.66
N LEU A 105 2.77 -17.37 -24.86
CA LEU A 105 4.12 -16.81 -25.07
C LEU A 105 4.26 -15.45 -24.40
N ASN A 106 3.24 -14.59 -24.48
CA ASN A 106 3.23 -13.30 -23.80
C ASN A 106 3.25 -13.49 -22.27
N LEU A 107 2.36 -14.33 -21.72
CA LEU A 107 2.36 -14.65 -20.30
C LEU A 107 3.73 -15.16 -19.83
N VAL A 108 4.34 -16.09 -20.58
CA VAL A 108 5.67 -16.60 -20.25
C VAL A 108 6.74 -15.50 -20.35
N GLY A 109 6.63 -14.60 -21.33
CA GLY A 109 7.47 -13.43 -21.45
C GLY A 109 7.38 -12.53 -20.22
N VAL A 110 6.17 -12.22 -19.76
CA VAL A 110 5.93 -11.34 -18.60
C VAL A 110 6.41 -11.99 -17.30
N ILE A 111 6.09 -13.27 -17.03
CA ILE A 111 6.55 -13.97 -15.81
C ILE A 111 8.06 -14.27 -15.84
N SER A 112 8.71 -14.15 -16.99
CA SER A 112 10.17 -14.30 -17.12
C SER A 112 10.90 -12.95 -17.12
N ASP A 113 10.18 -11.83 -17.15
CA ASP A 113 10.79 -10.50 -17.15
C ASP A 113 11.47 -10.24 -15.80
N PRO A 114 12.78 -9.90 -15.77
CA PRO A 114 13.50 -9.70 -14.52
C PRO A 114 12.90 -8.60 -13.62
N LYS A 115 12.31 -7.54 -14.20
CA LYS A 115 11.71 -6.47 -13.39
C LYS A 115 10.44 -6.98 -12.73
N THR A 116 9.63 -7.73 -13.47
CA THR A 116 8.44 -8.37 -12.95
C THR A 116 8.76 -9.40 -11.85
N VAL A 117 9.79 -10.23 -12.03
CA VAL A 117 10.26 -11.17 -10.99
C VAL A 117 10.69 -10.40 -9.74
N ALA A 118 11.53 -9.38 -9.90
CA ALA A 118 12.01 -8.56 -8.78
C ALA A 118 10.85 -7.89 -8.02
N GLN A 119 9.86 -7.37 -8.77
CA GLN A 119 8.66 -6.79 -8.18
C GLN A 119 7.86 -7.82 -7.37
N LYS A 120 7.57 -9.00 -7.93
CA LYS A 120 6.82 -10.05 -7.23
C LYS A 120 7.61 -10.64 -6.06
N ALA A 121 8.92 -10.79 -6.18
CA ALA A 121 9.80 -11.22 -5.09
C ALA A 121 9.76 -10.22 -3.92
N ARG A 122 9.84 -8.91 -4.21
CA ARG A 122 9.67 -7.84 -3.22
C ARG A 122 8.30 -7.89 -2.54
N GLN A 123 7.23 -8.07 -3.34
CA GLN A 123 5.85 -8.20 -2.86
C GLN A 123 5.64 -9.44 -1.99
N ALA A 124 6.30 -10.56 -2.28
CA ALA A 124 6.27 -11.76 -1.45
C ALA A 124 7.17 -11.64 -0.20
N GLY A 125 8.16 -10.73 -0.22
CA GLY A 125 9.19 -10.62 0.80
C GLY A 125 10.23 -11.73 0.73
N LEU A 126 10.58 -12.16 -0.49
CA LEU A 126 11.60 -13.18 -0.73
C LEU A 126 13.02 -12.65 -0.48
N SER A 127 13.94 -13.58 -0.23
CA SER A 127 15.36 -13.25 -0.14
C SER A 127 15.96 -13.02 -1.54
N PRO A 128 17.07 -12.26 -1.66
CA PRO A 128 17.76 -12.08 -2.94
C PRO A 128 18.19 -13.41 -3.58
N LYS A 129 18.46 -14.44 -2.77
CA LYS A 129 18.79 -15.79 -3.24
C LYS A 129 17.60 -16.43 -3.94
N ASP A 130 16.41 -16.35 -3.34
CA ASP A 130 15.19 -16.93 -3.91
C ASP A 130 14.75 -16.17 -5.16
N GLU A 131 14.91 -14.84 -5.17
CA GLU A 131 14.68 -13.99 -6.35
C GLU A 131 15.59 -14.38 -7.53
N ALA A 132 16.88 -14.64 -7.27
CA ALA A 132 17.82 -15.06 -8.30
C ALA A 132 17.46 -16.43 -8.90
N GLU A 133 16.91 -17.35 -8.09
CA GLU A 133 16.41 -18.64 -8.56
C GLU A 133 15.15 -18.48 -9.43
N LEU A 134 14.22 -17.61 -9.04
CA LEU A 134 13.01 -17.31 -9.82
C LEU A 134 13.34 -16.62 -11.15
N SER A 135 14.34 -15.74 -11.15
CA SER A 135 14.80 -14.97 -12.32
C SER A 135 15.51 -15.82 -13.38
N LYS A 136 15.77 -17.10 -13.11
CA LYS A 136 16.35 -18.00 -14.11
C LYS A 136 15.38 -18.15 -15.29
N PRO A 137 15.87 -18.21 -16.54
CA PRO A 137 15.03 -18.34 -17.72
C PRO A 137 14.07 -19.53 -17.60
N TRP A 138 12.81 -19.29 -17.97
CA TRP A 138 11.73 -20.26 -17.85
C TRP A 138 11.97 -21.49 -18.73
N PHE A 139 12.35 -21.25 -19.99
CA PHE A 139 12.68 -22.29 -20.96
C PHE A 139 14.18 -22.56 -20.99
N LYS A 140 14.63 -23.32 -19.99
CA LYS A 140 15.98 -23.91 -19.96
C LYS A 140 15.85 -25.43 -20.12
N PRO A 141 16.52 -26.07 -21.11
CA PRO A 141 16.35 -27.50 -21.39
C PRO A 141 16.69 -28.42 -20.19
N ASP A 142 17.55 -27.95 -19.30
CA ASP A 142 18.01 -28.61 -18.09
C ASP A 142 17.13 -28.33 -16.85
N ARG A 143 16.10 -27.49 -16.98
CA ARG A 143 15.24 -27.12 -15.86
C ARG A 143 14.21 -28.22 -15.60
N PRO A 144 14.14 -28.78 -14.37
CA PRO A 144 13.15 -29.80 -14.07
C PRO A 144 11.74 -29.21 -14.08
N MET A 145 10.75 -30.00 -14.51
CA MET A 145 9.33 -29.60 -14.52
C MET A 145 8.85 -29.08 -13.15
N THR A 146 9.37 -29.65 -12.06
CA THR A 146 9.08 -29.21 -10.69
C THR A 146 9.49 -27.76 -10.43
N ALA A 147 10.59 -27.29 -11.01
CA ALA A 147 11.02 -25.89 -10.88
C ALA A 147 10.15 -24.94 -11.71
N ILE A 148 9.66 -25.39 -12.87
CA ILE A 148 8.72 -24.62 -13.70
C ILE A 148 7.38 -24.47 -12.97
N LEU A 149 6.83 -25.58 -12.47
CA LEU A 149 5.59 -25.59 -11.70
C LEU A 149 5.73 -24.78 -10.41
N GLY A 150 6.87 -24.86 -9.72
CA GLY A 150 7.16 -24.05 -8.54
C GLY A 150 7.14 -22.55 -8.82
N ASN A 151 7.75 -22.11 -9.93
CA ASN A 151 7.67 -20.72 -10.38
C ASN A 151 6.22 -20.30 -10.69
N LEU A 152 5.45 -21.14 -11.39
CA LEU A 152 4.05 -20.84 -11.71
C LEU A 152 3.19 -20.72 -10.45
N THR A 153 3.37 -21.64 -9.50
CA THR A 153 2.72 -21.58 -8.20
C THR A 153 3.09 -20.28 -7.47
N PHE A 154 4.37 -19.89 -7.46
CA PHE A 154 4.80 -18.62 -6.87
C PHE A 154 4.04 -17.44 -7.48
N TYR A 155 4.00 -17.33 -8.81
CA TYR A 155 3.31 -16.25 -9.50
C TYR A 155 1.81 -16.21 -9.16
N ILE A 156 1.11 -17.35 -9.27
CA ILE A 156 -0.32 -17.44 -8.94
C ILE A 156 -0.57 -17.03 -7.48
N MET A 157 0.29 -17.45 -6.56
CA MET A 157 0.16 -17.11 -5.13
C MET A 157 0.40 -15.63 -4.86
N THR A 158 1.34 -14.99 -5.56
CA THR A 158 1.55 -13.54 -5.42
C THR A 158 0.42 -12.73 -6.05
N GLU A 159 -0.05 -13.11 -7.24
CA GLU A 159 -1.14 -12.46 -7.98
C GLU A 159 -2.49 -12.59 -7.30
N SER A 160 -2.76 -13.71 -6.64
CA SER A 160 -4.05 -13.89 -5.96
C SER A 160 -4.23 -12.90 -4.80
N SER A 161 -3.15 -12.44 -4.16
CA SER A 161 -3.27 -11.34 -3.20
C SER A 161 -3.82 -10.07 -3.87
N ASP A 162 -3.37 -9.76 -5.07
CA ASP A 162 -3.84 -8.62 -5.88
C ASP A 162 -5.28 -8.80 -6.37
N LEU A 163 -5.67 -10.01 -6.76
CA LEU A 163 -7.02 -10.32 -7.23
C LEU A 163 -8.06 -10.28 -6.12
N TYR A 164 -7.70 -10.67 -4.90
CA TYR A 164 -8.63 -10.75 -3.77
C TYR A 164 -8.66 -9.51 -2.89
N PHE A 165 -7.61 -8.70 -2.92
CA PHE A 165 -7.61 -7.41 -2.25
C PHE A 165 -8.62 -6.49 -2.95
N ASP A 166 -9.64 -6.08 -2.21
CA ASP A 166 -10.71 -5.24 -2.74
C ASP A 166 -10.24 -3.78 -2.82
N TRP A 167 -9.53 -3.48 -3.92
CA TRP A 167 -8.96 -2.16 -4.20
C TRP A 167 -10.01 -1.05 -4.24
N TYR A 168 -11.22 -1.38 -4.68
CA TYR A 168 -12.34 -0.45 -4.72
C TYR A 168 -12.78 -0.06 -3.30
N SER A 169 -13.05 -1.05 -2.43
CA SER A 169 -13.38 -0.78 -1.03
C SER A 169 -12.24 -0.09 -0.26
N PHE A 170 -10.98 -0.39 -0.62
CA PHE A 170 -9.83 0.33 -0.08
C PHE A 170 -9.84 1.81 -0.49
N ALA A 171 -10.12 2.11 -1.77
CA ALA A 171 -10.23 3.48 -2.25
C ALA A 171 -11.37 4.23 -1.57
N GLU A 172 -12.54 3.60 -1.35
CA GLU A 172 -13.62 4.19 -0.56
C GLU A 172 -13.19 4.47 0.88
N SER A 173 -12.41 3.58 1.50
CA SER A 173 -11.89 3.77 2.84
C SER A 173 -10.92 4.94 2.92
N CYS A 174 -10.07 5.10 1.89
CA CYS A 174 -9.22 6.29 1.73
C CYS A 174 -10.05 7.57 1.56
N SER A 175 -11.14 7.53 0.79
CA SER A 175 -12.04 8.68 0.61
C SER A 175 -12.68 9.09 1.94
N LYS A 176 -13.24 8.12 2.68
CA LYS A 176 -13.87 8.39 3.99
C LYS A 176 -12.88 8.98 4.99
N MET A 177 -11.63 8.50 4.97
CA MET A 177 -10.58 9.03 5.82
C MET A 177 -10.16 10.43 5.38
N TRP A 178 -10.10 10.69 4.08
CA TRP A 178 -9.85 12.03 3.56
C TRP A 178 -10.92 13.04 3.98
N ASP A 179 -12.19 12.65 3.92
CA ASP A 179 -13.29 13.50 4.35
C ASP A 179 -13.15 13.91 5.83
N GLN A 180 -12.67 12.99 6.68
CA GLN A 180 -12.38 13.27 8.10
C GLN A 180 -11.19 14.20 8.30
N ILE A 181 -10.11 14.00 7.53
CA ILE A 181 -8.96 14.92 7.52
C ILE A 181 -9.44 16.33 7.14
N ARG A 182 -10.23 16.45 6.08
CA ARG A 182 -10.78 17.73 5.63
C ARG A 182 -11.63 18.39 6.69
N GLU A 183 -12.51 17.64 7.34
CA GLU A 183 -13.35 18.19 8.41
C GLU A 183 -12.50 18.69 9.59
N SER A 184 -11.54 17.88 10.05
CA SER A 184 -10.64 18.25 11.15
C SER A 184 -9.83 19.51 10.85
N LEU A 185 -9.43 19.72 9.59
CA LEU A 185 -8.72 20.93 9.17
C LEU A 185 -9.64 22.15 9.08
N ARG A 186 -10.88 21.98 8.61
CA ARG A 186 -11.87 23.07 8.51
C ARG A 186 -12.25 23.65 9.86
N GLU A 187 -12.38 22.82 10.89
CA GLU A 187 -12.64 23.28 12.26
C GLU A 187 -11.61 24.30 12.78
N HIS A 188 -10.43 24.37 12.15
CA HIS A 188 -9.32 25.21 12.58
C HIS A 188 -8.95 26.31 11.56
N THR A 189 -9.61 26.35 10.40
CA THR A 189 -9.39 27.37 9.36
C THR A 189 -10.69 28.11 9.10
N ASP A 190 -10.74 29.42 9.37
CA ASP A 190 -11.86 30.30 9.01
C ASP A 190 -12.08 30.45 7.49
N ASP A 191 -11.32 29.71 6.68
CA ASP A 191 -11.34 29.79 5.23
C ASP A 191 -12.40 28.84 4.65
N GLU A 192 -13.62 29.34 4.47
CA GLU A 192 -14.72 28.65 3.77
C GLU A 192 -14.34 28.27 2.31
N ASN A 193 -13.30 28.88 1.74
CA ASN A 193 -12.78 28.60 0.40
C ASN A 193 -11.66 27.57 0.36
N ALA A 194 -11.32 26.91 1.48
CA ALA A 194 -10.35 25.82 1.51
C ALA A 194 -10.72 24.80 0.41
N SER A 195 -9.88 24.77 -0.64
CA SER A 195 -10.15 24.10 -1.91
C SER A 195 -10.74 22.70 -1.69
N SER A 196 -11.89 22.42 -2.31
CA SER A 196 -12.56 21.12 -2.22
C SER A 196 -11.74 19.98 -2.84
N VAL A 197 -10.70 20.31 -3.63
CA VAL A 197 -9.91 19.36 -4.40
C VAL A 197 -8.84 18.72 -3.50
N PRO A 198 -8.89 17.38 -3.30
CA PRO A 198 -7.98 16.69 -2.38
C PRO A 198 -6.50 16.97 -2.63
N ASN A 199 -6.09 16.96 -3.89
CA ASN A 199 -4.68 17.12 -4.27
C ASN A 199 -4.11 18.49 -3.89
N ILE A 200 -4.91 19.56 -4.03
CA ILE A 200 -4.48 20.92 -3.69
C ILE A 200 -4.26 21.03 -2.18
N MET A 201 -5.18 20.49 -1.37
CA MET A 201 -5.04 20.52 0.08
C MET A 201 -3.84 19.70 0.56
N ILE A 202 -3.56 18.53 -0.04
CA ILE A 202 -2.34 17.77 0.30
C ILE A 202 -1.08 18.57 -0.04
N VAL A 203 -1.05 19.26 -1.18
CA VAL A 203 0.06 20.15 -1.55
C VAL A 203 0.28 21.22 -0.50
N HIS A 204 -0.78 21.86 -0.01
CA HIS A 204 -0.67 22.86 1.07
C HIS A 204 -0.16 22.27 2.38
N ILE A 205 -0.68 21.11 2.81
CA ILE A 205 -0.22 20.43 4.04
C ILE A 205 1.28 20.11 3.96
N LEU A 206 1.75 19.60 2.82
CA LEU A 206 3.18 19.28 2.66
C LEU A 206 4.04 20.53 2.49
N ASP A 207 3.54 21.61 1.87
CA ASP A 207 4.28 22.88 1.77
C ASP A 207 4.44 23.55 3.15
N GLU A 208 3.40 23.51 3.99
CA GLU A 208 3.45 23.94 5.39
C GLU A 208 4.54 23.17 6.14
N ALA A 209 4.47 21.83 6.11
CA ALA A 209 5.45 20.97 6.77
C ALA A 209 6.88 21.23 6.27
N ARG A 210 7.06 21.44 4.96
CA ARG A 210 8.33 21.79 4.34
C ARG A 210 8.89 23.12 4.86
N LYS A 211 8.06 24.16 4.96
CA LYS A 211 8.46 25.47 5.53
C LYS A 211 8.84 25.34 7.01
N CYS A 212 8.08 24.57 7.79
CA CYS A 212 8.40 24.29 9.19
C CYS A 212 9.73 23.55 9.34
N GLN A 213 10.01 22.55 8.49
CA GLN A 213 11.31 21.86 8.47
C GLN A 213 12.44 22.86 8.20
N TRP A 214 12.31 23.69 7.16
CA TRP A 214 13.32 24.68 6.80
C TRP A 214 13.60 25.67 7.92
N LEU A 215 12.54 26.21 8.56
CA LEU A 215 12.69 27.11 9.71
C LEU A 215 13.38 26.43 10.89
N ALA A 216 13.04 25.16 11.19
CA ALA A 216 13.69 24.42 12.26
C ALA A 216 15.19 24.23 11.99
N GLU A 217 15.56 23.93 10.74
CA GLU A 217 16.96 23.79 10.31
C GLU A 217 17.73 25.12 10.43
N GLU A 218 17.15 26.24 9.98
CA GLU A 218 17.77 27.57 10.12
C GLU A 218 17.97 27.97 11.58
N LEU A 219 16.98 27.67 12.43
CA LEU A 219 17.02 27.96 13.86
C LEU A 219 17.82 26.91 14.67
N LYS A 220 18.37 25.87 14.01
CA LYS A 220 19.09 24.75 14.64
C LYS A 220 18.28 24.06 15.75
N GLN A 221 16.98 23.94 15.54
CA GLN A 221 16.05 23.25 16.43
C GLN A 221 15.91 21.78 16.03
N ASP A 222 15.36 20.97 16.94
CA ASP A 222 14.99 19.59 16.60
C ASP A 222 13.83 19.59 15.59
N VAL A 223 14.13 19.16 14.36
CA VAL A 223 13.21 19.17 13.23
C VAL A 223 11.93 18.39 13.54
N ALA A 224 12.05 17.20 14.15
CA ALA A 224 10.90 16.36 14.44
C ALA A 224 9.95 17.02 15.46
N THR A 225 10.49 17.60 16.52
CA THR A 225 9.71 18.32 17.53
C THR A 225 9.05 19.57 16.94
N SER A 226 9.80 20.35 16.15
CA SER A 226 9.26 21.54 15.48
C SER A 226 8.11 21.19 14.54
N LEU A 227 8.26 20.17 13.69
CA LEU A 227 7.20 19.68 12.82
C LEU A 227 5.96 19.23 13.59
N ARG A 228 6.13 18.49 14.69
CA ARG A 228 4.99 18.05 15.53
C ARG A 228 4.27 19.20 16.22
N GLN A 229 4.94 20.32 16.45
CA GLN A 229 4.35 21.49 17.10
C GLN A 229 3.73 22.46 16.09
N HIS A 230 4.29 22.56 14.89
CA HIS A 230 3.99 23.66 13.97
C HIS A 230 3.43 23.23 12.62
N ALA A 231 3.61 21.99 12.16
CA ALA A 231 3.05 21.50 10.91
C ALA A 231 1.63 20.93 11.15
N PHE A 232 0.69 21.81 11.48
CA PHE A 232 -0.65 21.48 11.95
C PHE A 232 -1.37 20.51 11.00
N GLY A 233 -1.36 20.80 9.69
CA GLY A 233 -2.02 19.97 8.69
C GLY A 233 -1.55 18.51 8.70
N LEU A 234 -0.24 18.31 8.88
CA LEU A 234 0.39 16.99 8.87
C LEU A 234 0.08 16.22 10.17
N VAL A 235 0.11 16.91 11.31
CA VAL A 235 -0.19 16.35 12.62
C VAL A 235 -1.65 15.89 12.69
N ARG A 236 -2.61 16.74 12.32
CA ARG A 236 -4.03 16.37 12.29
C ARG A 236 -4.33 15.22 11.35
N SER A 237 -3.71 15.24 10.16
CA SER A 237 -3.82 14.12 9.22
C SER A 237 -3.38 12.80 9.86
N TRP A 238 -2.27 12.82 10.62
CA TRP A 238 -1.77 11.65 11.33
C TRP A 238 -2.68 11.16 12.44
N GLU A 239 -3.23 12.06 13.24
CA GLU A 239 -4.20 11.72 14.28
C GLU A 239 -5.42 11.01 13.69
N VAL A 240 -5.96 11.51 12.57
CA VAL A 240 -7.07 10.86 11.86
C VAL A 240 -6.65 9.47 11.35
N PHE A 241 -5.45 9.32 10.77
CA PHE A 241 -4.94 8.01 10.35
C PHE A 241 -4.91 7.02 11.53
N GLN A 242 -4.40 7.44 12.69
CA GLN A 242 -4.24 6.59 13.87
C GLN A 242 -5.57 6.24 14.52
N GLU A 243 -6.42 7.23 14.77
CA GLU A 243 -7.73 7.02 15.37
C GLU A 243 -8.57 6.09 14.49
N ARG A 244 -8.58 6.36 13.19
CA ARG A 244 -9.45 5.63 12.29
C ARG A 244 -8.95 4.23 12.02
N SER A 245 -7.66 4.03 11.76
CA SER A 245 -7.10 2.69 11.48
C SER A 245 -7.28 1.72 12.65
N ARG A 246 -7.21 2.20 13.89
CA ARG A 246 -7.39 1.38 15.10
C ARG A 246 -8.84 1.30 15.58
N LYS A 247 -9.81 1.83 14.82
CA LYS A 247 -11.22 1.68 15.14
C LYS A 247 -11.66 0.23 14.95
N GLY A 248 -11.98 -0.43 16.06
CA GLY A 248 -12.42 -1.82 16.06
C GLY A 248 -13.75 -2.03 15.33
N MET A 249 -13.81 -3.10 14.55
CA MET A 249 -14.98 -3.58 13.84
C MET A 249 -15.38 -4.94 14.40
N LYS A 250 -16.68 -5.11 14.66
CA LYS A 250 -17.21 -6.42 15.04
C LYS A 250 -17.19 -7.33 13.82
N VAL A 251 -16.66 -8.53 14.02
CA VAL A 251 -16.64 -9.61 13.03
C VAL A 251 -17.30 -10.84 13.65
N SER A 252 -18.00 -11.62 12.85
CA SER A 252 -18.66 -12.86 13.26
C SER A 252 -18.09 -14.01 12.47
N PHE A 253 -17.65 -15.05 13.18
CA PHE A 253 -17.11 -16.28 12.60
C PHE A 253 -18.02 -17.49 12.91
N GLY A 254 -19.31 -17.25 13.07
CA GLY A 254 -20.25 -18.29 13.47
C GLY A 254 -19.91 -18.89 14.83
N LYS A 255 -19.92 -20.23 14.93
CA LYS A 255 -19.68 -20.98 16.18
C LYS A 255 -18.20 -21.30 16.44
N ASN A 256 -17.26 -20.65 15.75
CA ASN A 256 -15.84 -20.95 15.90
C ASN A 256 -15.27 -20.34 17.19
N GLU A 257 -15.16 -21.14 18.25
CA GLU A 257 -14.64 -20.73 19.57
C GLU A 257 -13.18 -20.20 19.52
N LEU A 258 -12.37 -20.60 18.53
CA LEU A 258 -10.98 -20.11 18.40
C LEU A 258 -10.91 -18.66 17.91
N LEU A 259 -11.96 -18.20 17.22
CA LEU A 259 -12.10 -16.82 16.75
C LEU A 259 -13.07 -16.01 17.63
N LYS A 260 -13.44 -16.56 18.78
CA LYS A 260 -14.19 -15.83 19.81
C LYS A 260 -13.40 -14.60 20.26
N ASP A 261 -14.12 -13.50 20.43
CA ASP A 261 -13.59 -12.19 20.84
C ASP A 261 -12.55 -11.56 19.90
N THR A 262 -12.44 -12.07 18.66
CA THR A 262 -11.61 -11.43 17.64
C THR A 262 -12.27 -10.17 17.08
N LYS A 263 -11.43 -9.25 16.63
CA LYS A 263 -11.80 -7.98 16.01
C LYS A 263 -11.09 -7.86 14.68
N ALA A 264 -11.79 -7.30 13.69
CA ALA A 264 -11.10 -6.61 12.61
C ALA A 264 -10.91 -5.16 13.03
N TRP A 265 -9.93 -4.50 12.45
CA TRP A 265 -9.70 -3.08 12.58
C TRP A 265 -10.10 -2.42 11.27
N PHE A 266 -10.59 -1.18 11.31
CA PHE A 266 -10.84 -0.45 10.05
C PHE A 266 -9.57 -0.38 9.18
N GLY A 267 -8.40 -0.35 9.84
CA GLY A 267 -7.11 -0.36 9.17
C GLY A 267 -6.74 -1.68 8.50
N ASP A 268 -7.34 -2.80 8.85
CA ASP A 268 -7.05 -4.12 8.28
C ASP A 268 -8.25 -4.76 7.57
N GLN A 269 -9.28 -3.96 7.26
CA GLN A 269 -10.55 -4.46 6.77
C GLN A 269 -10.41 -5.25 5.46
N GLN A 270 -9.55 -4.80 4.54
CA GLN A 270 -9.37 -5.51 3.27
C GLN A 270 -8.50 -6.75 3.44
N LEU A 271 -7.44 -6.66 4.24
CA LEU A 271 -6.67 -7.84 4.64
C LEU A 271 -7.54 -8.89 5.35
N PHE A 272 -8.49 -8.46 6.17
CA PHE A 272 -9.48 -9.32 6.80
C PHE A 272 -10.33 -10.05 5.77
N ARG A 273 -10.85 -9.37 4.75
CA ARG A 273 -11.62 -10.00 3.67
C ARG A 273 -10.81 -11.02 2.86
N VAL A 274 -9.56 -10.70 2.54
CA VAL A 274 -8.66 -11.62 1.84
C VAL A 274 -8.44 -12.88 2.66
N THR A 275 -8.14 -12.70 3.95
CA THR A 275 -7.80 -13.81 4.86
C THR A 275 -9.02 -14.63 5.28
N SER A 276 -10.21 -14.04 5.35
CA SER A 276 -11.43 -14.78 5.65
C SER A 276 -11.86 -15.68 4.49
N LYS A 277 -11.63 -15.28 3.23
CA LYS A 277 -11.80 -16.15 2.05
C LYS A 277 -10.83 -17.35 2.09
N ALA A 278 -9.64 -17.16 2.67
CA ALA A 278 -8.64 -18.20 2.83
C ALA A 278 -8.99 -19.32 3.81
N LEU A 279 -10.01 -19.13 4.69
CA LEU A 279 -10.38 -20.13 5.69
C LEU A 279 -11.13 -21.35 5.15
N GLY A 280 -11.75 -21.26 3.97
CA GLY A 280 -12.46 -22.39 3.37
C GLY A 280 -11.55 -23.17 2.43
N GLU A 281 -10.81 -24.16 2.95
CA GLU A 281 -10.11 -25.28 2.24
C GLU A 281 -9.35 -25.00 0.94
N SER A 282 -9.15 -23.74 0.58
CA SER A 282 -8.74 -23.34 -0.75
C SER A 282 -7.25 -23.00 -0.76
N PRO A 283 -6.57 -23.18 -1.91
CA PRO A 283 -5.15 -22.87 -2.11
C PRO A 283 -4.80 -21.37 -2.01
N TYR A 284 -5.58 -20.58 -1.26
CA TYR A 284 -5.41 -19.14 -1.14
C TYR A 284 -4.07 -18.78 -0.48
N PRO A 285 -3.41 -17.70 -0.93
CA PRO A 285 -2.17 -17.25 -0.32
C PRO A 285 -2.46 -16.76 1.08
N HIS A 286 -1.85 -17.43 2.05
CA HIS A 286 -1.66 -16.84 3.35
C HIS A 286 -0.71 -15.66 3.23
N MET A 287 -0.95 -14.63 4.02
CA MET A 287 0.05 -13.59 4.16
C MET A 287 1.30 -14.19 4.78
N SER A 288 2.45 -13.96 4.15
CA SER A 288 3.72 -14.40 4.72
C SER A 288 3.92 -13.76 6.10
N ARG A 289 4.57 -14.49 7.03
CA ARG A 289 4.88 -13.93 8.37
C ARG A 289 5.66 -12.62 8.28
N ALA A 290 6.52 -12.49 7.26
CA ALA A 290 7.25 -11.26 6.98
C ALA A 290 6.31 -10.11 6.57
N LEU A 291 5.30 -10.36 5.74
CA LEU A 291 4.28 -9.37 5.40
C LEU A 291 3.47 -8.97 6.64
N VAL A 292 2.98 -9.93 7.43
CA VAL A 292 2.22 -9.65 8.67
C VAL A 292 3.05 -8.79 9.64
N GLY A 293 4.30 -9.15 9.89
CA GLY A 293 5.20 -8.39 10.76
C GLY A 293 5.47 -6.96 10.27
N ARG A 294 5.47 -6.73 8.94
CA ARG A 294 5.62 -5.39 8.36
C ARG A 294 4.36 -4.54 8.49
N VAL A 295 3.19 -5.10 8.14
CA VAL A 295 1.94 -4.32 8.11
C VAL A 295 1.34 -4.07 9.50
N TYR A 296 1.70 -4.89 10.48
CA TYR A 296 1.36 -4.69 11.90
C TYR A 296 2.51 -4.14 12.75
N LYS A 297 3.53 -3.54 12.10
CA LYS A 297 4.67 -2.98 12.82
C LYS A 297 4.20 -1.92 13.84
N ASN A 298 4.76 -2.02 15.05
CA ASN A 298 4.50 -1.14 16.21
C ASN A 298 3.05 -1.15 16.75
N TRP A 299 2.22 -2.12 16.35
CA TRP A 299 0.90 -2.26 16.96
C TRP A 299 1.00 -2.72 18.42
N PRO A 300 0.12 -2.25 19.31
CA PRO A 300 0.06 -2.74 20.69
C PRO A 300 -0.27 -4.23 20.74
N GLU A 301 0.38 -4.95 21.66
CA GLU A 301 0.20 -6.41 21.81
C GLU A 301 -1.27 -6.79 22.03
N ASP A 302 -2.01 -6.02 22.83
CA ASP A 302 -3.45 -6.25 23.07
C ASP A 302 -4.29 -6.20 21.78
N ASP A 303 -3.91 -5.32 20.84
CA ASP A 303 -4.58 -5.21 19.55
C ASP A 303 -4.19 -6.38 18.63
N LEU A 304 -2.92 -6.80 18.66
CA LEU A 304 -2.42 -7.95 17.90
C LEU A 304 -3.11 -9.25 18.32
N GLN A 305 -3.25 -9.48 19.63
CA GLN A 305 -3.90 -10.69 20.17
C GLN A 305 -5.38 -10.79 19.81
N ARG A 306 -6.04 -9.65 19.57
CA ARG A 306 -7.44 -9.57 19.16
C ARG A 306 -7.63 -9.50 17.65
N SER A 307 -6.59 -9.22 16.86
CA SER A 307 -6.69 -9.12 15.40
C SER A 307 -7.09 -10.45 14.76
N ALA A 308 -8.24 -10.45 14.10
CA ALA A 308 -8.72 -11.59 13.33
C ALA A 308 -7.73 -11.98 12.22
N VAL A 309 -7.17 -10.99 11.52
CA VAL A 309 -6.19 -11.19 10.45
C VAL A 309 -4.97 -11.95 10.98
N ILE A 310 -4.43 -11.53 12.11
CA ILE A 310 -3.26 -12.19 12.73
C ILE A 310 -3.62 -13.60 13.15
N ARG A 311 -4.75 -13.80 13.81
CA ARG A 311 -5.15 -15.14 14.26
C ARG A 311 -5.29 -16.11 13.08
N MET A 312 -5.95 -15.69 12.00
CA MET A 312 -6.13 -16.53 10.81
C MET A 312 -4.80 -16.91 10.14
N ASN A 313 -3.79 -16.03 10.16
CA ASN A 313 -2.50 -16.31 9.52
C ASN A 313 -1.50 -17.04 10.44
N LEU A 314 -1.54 -16.81 11.75
CA LEU A 314 -0.53 -17.34 12.68
C LEU A 314 -0.89 -18.67 13.34
N TYR A 315 -2.16 -19.07 13.43
CA TYR A 315 -2.55 -20.34 14.07
C TYR A 315 -2.86 -21.44 13.05
N PRO A 316 -1.99 -22.47 12.90
CA PRO A 316 -2.22 -23.58 11.98
C PRO A 316 -3.45 -24.42 12.35
N ALA A 317 -3.84 -24.46 13.62
CA ALA A 317 -4.99 -25.23 14.10
C ALA A 317 -6.34 -24.75 13.54
N LEU A 318 -6.45 -23.48 13.14
CA LEU A 318 -7.62 -22.94 12.46
C LEU A 318 -7.80 -23.49 11.02
N ARG A 319 -6.80 -24.18 10.49
CA ARG A 319 -6.71 -24.59 9.07
C ARG A 319 -7.26 -26.00 8.79
N GLY A 320 -7.69 -26.73 9.82
CA GLY A 320 -8.17 -28.12 9.69
C GLY A 320 -9.67 -28.32 9.95
N ILE A 321 -10.48 -27.26 10.03
CA ILE A 321 -11.84 -27.33 10.62
C ILE A 321 -12.98 -27.09 9.61
N SER A 322 -12.73 -26.97 8.29
CA SER A 322 -13.86 -26.95 7.31
C SER A 322 -14.39 -28.34 6.93
N GLY A 323 -13.84 -29.43 7.46
CA GLY A 323 -14.29 -30.81 7.19
C GLY A 323 -15.33 -31.38 8.17
N ALA A 324 -16.22 -30.56 8.73
CA ALA A 324 -17.31 -31.05 9.58
C ALA A 324 -18.59 -30.24 9.38
N SER A 325 -19.22 -30.41 8.22
CA SER A 325 -20.65 -30.16 8.01
C SER A 325 -21.30 -31.41 7.47
#